data_AF-G3T4V7-F1
#
_entry.id   AF-G3T4V7-F1
#
_cell.length_a   1.000
_cell.length_b   1.000
_cell.length_c   1.000
_cell.angle_alpha   90.00
_cell.angle_beta   90.00
_cell.angle_gamma   90.00
#
_symmetry.space_group_name_H-M   'P 1'
#
loop_
_entity.id
_entity.type
_entity.pdbx_description
1 polymer ?
#
loop_
_entity_poly.entity_id
_entity_poly.type
_entity_poly.pdbx_seq_one_letter_code
_entity_poly.pdbx_strand_id
1 'polypeptide(L)'
;MKRVEESILSRNYKKHIQDYGSPSPFWEQELESLHFVIEMKNERIRELDKRLIHMETVKEKNLMLEEKISTLQQENEDLHVRGRNQVVMSR
;
A
#
# COMPACT_ATOMS: atom_id res chain seq x y z
N MET A 1 -19.31 -15.25 5.29
CA MET A 1 -20.58 -15.34 4.55
C MET A 1 -21.26 -14.00 4.32
N LYS A 2 -21.60 -13.18 5.34
CA LYS A 2 -22.29 -11.88 5.10
C LYS A 2 -21.64 -10.96 4.05
N ARG A 3 -20.30 -10.82 4.05
CA ARG A 3 -19.58 -10.02 3.02
C ARG A 3 -19.69 -10.56 1.59
N VAL A 4 -19.85 -11.88 1.45
CA VAL A 4 -19.99 -12.57 0.16
C VAL A 4 -21.38 -12.26 -0.40
N GLU A 5 -22.42 -12.41 0.42
CA GLU A 5 -23.81 -12.14 0.02
C GLU A 5 -24.10 -10.67 -0.33
N GLU A 6 -23.36 -9.73 0.27
CA GLU A 6 -23.48 -8.29 0.04
C GLU A 6 -22.55 -7.78 -1.08
N SER A 7 -21.69 -8.62 -1.65
CA SER A 7 -20.74 -8.19 -2.67
C SER A 7 -21.45 -7.75 -3.95
N ILE A 8 -20.83 -6.82 -4.70
CA ILE A 8 -21.32 -6.39 -6.02
C ILE A 8 -21.46 -7.61 -6.95
N LEU A 9 -20.56 -8.59 -6.81
CA LEU A 9 -20.59 -9.82 -7.57
C LEU A 9 -21.83 -10.66 -7.24
N SER A 10 -22.19 -10.82 -5.97
CA SER A 10 -23.44 -11.49 -5.56
C SER A 10 -24.69 -10.78 -6.08
N ARG A 11 -24.70 -9.44 -6.07
CA ARG A 11 -25.83 -8.66 -6.59
C ARG A 11 -25.99 -8.82 -8.10
N ASN A 12 -24.88 -8.73 -8.84
CA ASN A 12 -24.87 -8.93 -10.29
C ASN A 12 -25.28 -10.35 -10.67
N TYR A 13 -24.83 -11.34 -9.90
CA TYR A 13 -25.20 -12.74 -10.12
C TYR A 13 -26.70 -12.98 -9.90
N LYS A 14 -27.26 -12.48 -8.79
CA LYS A 14 -28.71 -12.55 -8.53
C LYS A 14 -29.54 -11.90 -9.65
N LYS A 15 -29.08 -10.76 -10.17
CA LYS A 15 -29.73 -10.09 -11.31
C LYS A 15 -29.67 -10.94 -12.58
N HIS A 16 -28.52 -11.55 -12.87
CA HIS A 16 -28.37 -12.43 -14.04
C HIS A 16 -29.29 -13.65 -13.96
N ILE A 17 -29.43 -14.28 -12.80
CA ILE A 17 -30.39 -15.38 -12.60
C ILE A 17 -31.83 -14.90 -12.83
N GLN A 18 -32.20 -13.70 -12.38
CA GLN A 18 -33.53 -13.15 -12.64
C GLN A 18 -33.79 -12.90 -14.13
N ASP A 19 -32.78 -12.39 -14.86
CA ASP A 19 -32.91 -12.02 -16.26
C ASP A 19 -32.86 -13.23 -17.20
N TYR A 20 -32.13 -14.31 -16.85
CA TYR A 20 -31.81 -15.42 -17.75
C TYR A 20 -32.11 -16.82 -17.20
N GLY A 21 -32.54 -16.95 -15.95
CA GLY A 21 -32.76 -18.22 -15.26
C GLY A 21 -31.50 -18.77 -14.57
N SER A 22 -31.69 -19.77 -13.70
CA SER A 22 -30.58 -20.39 -12.97
C SER A 22 -29.77 -21.32 -13.87
N PRO A 23 -28.43 -21.34 -13.76
CA PRO A 23 -27.59 -22.35 -14.40
C PRO A 23 -27.91 -23.78 -13.93
N SER A 24 -27.36 -24.80 -14.61
CA SER A 24 -27.42 -26.16 -14.05
C SER A 24 -26.63 -26.25 -12.73
N PRO A 25 -26.94 -27.22 -11.84
CA PRO A 25 -26.32 -27.31 -10.52
C PRO A 25 -24.78 -27.36 -10.53
N PHE A 26 -24.20 -27.94 -11.58
CA PHE A 26 -22.75 -27.94 -11.80
C PHE A 26 -22.19 -26.52 -11.91
N TRP A 27 -22.85 -25.65 -12.68
CA TRP A 27 -22.42 -24.28 -12.88
C TRP A 27 -22.68 -23.40 -11.66
N GLU A 28 -23.73 -23.67 -10.87
CA GLU A 28 -23.94 -22.99 -9.59
C GLU A 28 -22.78 -23.24 -8.63
N GLN A 29 -22.33 -24.50 -8.52
CA GLN A 29 -21.19 -24.87 -7.69
C GLN A 29 -19.87 -24.24 -8.19
N GLU A 30 -19.62 -24.27 -9.50
CA GLU A 30 -18.42 -23.65 -10.07
C GLU A 30 -18.41 -22.13 -9.83
N LEU A 31 -19.56 -21.47 -9.95
CA LEU A 31 -19.69 -20.04 -9.68
C LEU A 31 -19.47 -19.70 -8.20
N GLU A 32 -19.93 -20.55 -7.28
CA GLU A 32 -19.66 -20.39 -5.85
C GLU A 32 -18.15 -20.51 -5.54
N SER A 33 -17.48 -21.51 -6.13
CA SER A 33 -16.03 -21.70 -6.02
C SER A 33 -15.26 -20.48 -6.53
N LEU A 34 -15.62 -19.98 -7.73
CA LEU A 34 -15.02 -18.79 -8.32
C LEU A 34 -15.26 -17.54 -7.47
N HIS A 35 -16.46 -17.37 -6.92
CA HIS A 35 -16.76 -16.25 -6.03
C HIS A 35 -15.87 -16.27 -4.79
N PHE A 36 -15.67 -17.44 -4.18
CA PHE A 36 -14.78 -17.57 -3.03
C PHE A 36 -13.34 -17.16 -3.37
N VAL A 37 -12.81 -17.63 -4.50
CA VAL A 37 -11.45 -17.27 -4.95
C VAL A 37 -11.33 -15.76 -5.23
N ILE A 38 -12.35 -15.15 -5.84
CA ILE A 38 -12.39 -13.70 -6.08
C ILE A 38 -12.34 -12.94 -4.75
N GLU A 39 -13.13 -13.35 -3.76
CA GLU A 39 -13.12 -12.71 -2.44
C GLU A 39 -11.78 -12.86 -1.72
N MET A 40 -11.13 -14.03 -1.82
CA MET A 40 -9.77 -14.23 -1.32
C MET A 40 -8.78 -13.28 -1.98
N LYS A 41 -8.84 -13.13 -3.31
CA LYS A 41 -7.97 -12.21 -4.07
C LYS A 41 -8.25 -10.75 -3.69
N ASN A 42 -9.51 -10.37 -3.53
CA ASN A 42 -9.90 -9.02 -3.10
C ASN A 42 -9.36 -8.69 -1.69
N GLU A 43 -9.43 -9.62 -0.74
CA GLU A 43 -8.85 -9.42 0.59
C GLU A 43 -7.32 -9.28 0.51
N ARG A 44 -6.66 -10.08 -0.33
CA ARG A 44 -5.22 -9.95 -0.56
C ARG A 44 -4.84 -8.60 -1.15
N ILE A 45 -5.61 -8.09 -2.11
CA ILE A 45 -5.39 -6.75 -2.70
C ILE A 45 -5.50 -5.68 -1.61
N ARG A 46 -6.57 -5.71 -0.79
CA ARG A 46 -6.73 -4.77 0.34
C ARG A 46 -5.57 -4.81 1.32
N GLU A 47 -5.00 -5.98 1.58
CA GLU A 47 -3.82 -6.12 2.44
C GLU A 47 -2.57 -5.50 1.80
N LEU A 48 -2.39 -5.71 0.48
CA LEU A 48 -1.28 -5.12 -0.27
C LEU A 48 -1.39 -3.59 -0.33
N ASP A 49 -2.59 -3.03 -0.49
CA ASP A 49 -2.82 -1.58 -0.48
C ASP A 49 -2.38 -0.95 0.86
N LYS A 50 -2.72 -1.60 1.99
CA LYS A 50 -2.25 -1.14 3.32
C LYS A 50 -0.74 -1.16 3.45
N ARG A 51 -0.09 -2.21 2.94
CA ARG A 51 1.38 -2.32 2.94
C ARG A 51 2.02 -1.27 2.04
N LEU A 52 1.41 -0.96 0.90
CA LEU A 52 1.86 0.07 -0.03
C LEU A 52 1.87 1.45 0.64
N ILE A 53 0.76 1.85 1.26
CA ILE A 53 0.65 3.13 1.99
C ILE A 53 1.71 3.23 3.10
N HIS A 54 1.92 2.13 3.83
CA HIS A 54 2.97 2.10 4.86
C HIS A 54 4.37 2.29 4.27
N MET A 55 4.66 1.63 3.16
CA MET A 55 5.95 1.74 2.47
C MET A 55 6.17 3.16 1.92
N GLU A 56 5.14 3.79 1.37
CA GLU A 56 5.18 5.19 0.91
C GLU A 56 5.50 6.13 2.08
N THR A 57 4.85 5.94 3.23
CA THR A 57 5.12 6.73 4.45
C THR A 57 6.56 6.58 4.93
N VAL A 58 7.09 5.35 4.93
CA VAL A 58 8.48 5.09 5.34
C VAL A 58 9.47 5.69 4.34
N LYS A 59 9.17 5.62 3.04
CA LYS A 59 9.99 6.22 1.99
C LYS A 59 10.08 7.74 2.13
N GLU A 60 8.96 8.41 2.41
CA GLU A 60 8.94 9.86 2.64
C GLU A 60 9.78 10.25 3.86
N LYS A 61 9.64 9.54 4.98
CA LYS A 61 10.48 9.76 6.17
C LYS A 61 11.96 9.53 5.89
N ASN A 62 12.30 8.51 5.10
CA ASN A 62 13.68 8.25 4.74
C ASN A 62 14.27 9.42 3.93
N LEU A 63 13.52 9.95 2.95
CA LEU A 63 13.96 11.12 2.18
C LEU A 63 14.22 12.33 3.07
N MET A 64 13.31 12.63 4.00
CA MET A 64 13.50 13.74 4.95
C MET A 64 14.74 13.55 5.85
N LEU A 65 15.03 12.31 6.24
CA LEU A 65 16.21 12.00 7.05
C LEU A 65 17.50 12.11 6.22
N GLU A 66 17.48 11.68 4.96
CA GLU A 66 18.61 11.85 4.03
C GLU A 66 18.94 13.33 3.81
N GLU A 67 17.92 14.17 3.59
CA GLU A 67 18.10 15.63 3.50
C GLU A 67 18.69 16.22 4.79
N LYS A 68 18.15 15.84 5.95
CA LYS A 68 18.64 16.31 7.24
C LYS A 68 20.10 15.89 7.48
N ILE A 69 20.48 14.68 7.11
CA ILE A 69 21.86 14.21 7.21
C ILE A 69 22.77 15.07 6.32
N SER A 70 22.35 15.35 5.09
CA SER A 70 23.12 16.20 4.18
C SER A 70 23.32 17.61 4.72
N THR A 71 22.27 18.24 5.26
CA THR A 71 22.37 19.58 5.88
C THR A 71 23.30 19.57 7.08
N LEU A 72 23.17 18.59 7.98
CA LEU A 72 24.04 18.48 9.16
C LEU A 72 25.50 18.23 8.80
N GLN A 73 25.76 17.45 7.74
CA GLN A 73 27.13 17.25 7.23
C GLN A 73 27.72 18.56 6.73
N GLN A 74 26.94 19.34 5.97
CA GLN A 74 27.38 20.66 5.47
C GLN A 74 27.65 21.64 6.62
N GLU A 75 26.75 21.72 7.60
CA GLU A 75 26.93 22.58 8.79
C GLU A 75 28.18 22.21 9.59
N ASN A 76 28.43 20.90 9.76
CA ASN A 76 29.59 20.41 10.47
C ASN A 76 30.90 20.75 9.74
N GLU A 77 30.92 20.59 8.42
CA GLU A 77 32.08 20.97 7.60
C GLU A 77 32.36 22.48 7.67
N ASP A 78 31.32 23.31 7.58
CA ASP A 78 31.45 24.77 7.73
C ASP A 78 31.98 25.17 9.13
N LEU A 79 31.49 24.52 10.20
CA LEU A 79 32.00 24.73 11.56
C LEU A 79 33.47 24.33 11.68
N HIS A 80 33.87 23.21 11.07
CA HIS A 80 35.27 22.77 11.04
C HIS A 80 36.16 23.77 10.31
N VAL A 81 35.72 24.31 9.17
CA VAL A 81 36.45 25.35 8.43
C VAL A 81 36.59 26.62 9.27
N ARG A 82 35.50 27.10 9.88
CA ARG A 82 35.51 28.27 10.77
C ARG A 82 36.46 28.08 11.97
N GLY A 83 36.42 26.91 12.60
CA GLY A 83 37.30 26.57 13.72
C GLY A 83 38.78 26.58 13.32
N ARG A 84 39.13 25.99 12.17
CA ARG A 84 40.51 26.02 11.65
C ARG A 84 40.97 27.45 11.38
N ASN A 85 40.13 28.28 10.77
CA ASN A 85 40.47 29.68 10.49
C ASN A 85 40.72 30.48 11.78
N GLN A 86 39.89 30.29 12.82
CA GLN A 86 40.09 30.94 14.12
C GLN A 86 41.42 30.55 14.77
N VAL A 87 41.80 29.26 14.71
CA VAL A 87 43.09 28.79 15.24
C VAL A 87 44.28 29.40 14.48
N VAL A 88 44.18 29.51 13.16
CA VAL A 88 45.22 30.15 12.33
C VAL A 88 45.34 31.64 12.63
N MET A 89 44.21 32.35 12.77
CA MET A 89 44.19 33.79 13.08
C MET A 89 44.63 34.15 14.50
N SER A 90 44.61 33.18 15.43
CA SER A 90 45.01 33.37 16.83
C SER A 90 46.48 33.05 17.10
N ARG A 91 47.25 32.65 16.08
CA ARG A 91 48.69 32.38 16.13
C ARG A 91 49.49 33.52 15.53
#